data_AF-A0A6B3I215-F1
#
_entry.id   AF-A0A6B3I215-F1
#
_cell.length_a   1.000
_cell.length_b   1.000
_cell.length_c   1.000
_cell.angle_alpha   90.00
_cell.angle_beta   90.00
_cell.angle_gamma   90.00
#
_symmetry.space_group_name_H-M   'P 1'
#
loop_
_entity.id
_entity.type
_entity.pdbx_description
1 polymer ?
#
loop_
_entity_poly.entity_id
_entity_poly.type
_entity_poly.pdbx_seq_one_letter_code
_entity_poly.pdbx_strand_id
1 'polypeptide(L)'
;ALGIALLGSIVTGVYRGFATPAGTPGPVADAAHESLGGAVEAASELPARTGAELVAAAQRAFVDGLHTASSVGALVLVATAVAAWFLLRGQRLEGGAATAHP
;
A
#
# COMPACT_ATOMS: atom_id res chain seq x y z
N ALA A 1 -0.78 -6.49 -14.85
CA ALA A 1 -0.29 -5.29 -14.14
C ALA A 1 -1.37 -4.55 -13.32
N LEU A 2 -2.67 -4.65 -13.65
CA LEU A 2 -3.75 -3.88 -13.01
C LEU A 2 -3.70 -3.87 -11.46
N GLY A 3 -3.53 -5.03 -10.81
CA GLY A 3 -3.46 -5.10 -9.35
C GLY A 3 -2.29 -4.31 -8.76
N ILE A 4 -1.10 -4.43 -9.36
CA ILE A 4 0.08 -3.66 -8.95
C ILE A 4 -0.16 -2.16 -9.13
N ALA A 5 -0.76 -1.76 -10.25
CA ALA A 5 -1.10 -0.36 -10.53
C ALA A 5 -2.11 0.20 -9.51
N LEU A 6 -3.18 -0.55 -9.21
CA LEU A 6 -4.19 -0.16 -8.22
C LEU A 6 -3.58 0.02 -6.84
N LEU A 7 -2.81 -0.97 -6.37
CA LEU A 7 -2.14 -0.90 -5.07
C LEU A 7 -1.17 0.29 -5.01
N GLY A 8 -0.40 0.51 -6.08
CA GLY A 8 0.48 1.68 -6.20
C GLY A 8 -0.29 3.00 -6.12
N SER A 9 -1.42 3.12 -6.82
CA SER A 9 -2.28 4.31 -6.74
C SER A 9 -2.82 4.58 -5.34
N ILE A 10 -3.16 3.53 -4.57
CA ILE A 10 -3.59 3.67 -3.17
C ILE A 10 -2.45 4.22 -2.32
N VAL A 11 -1.26 3.63 -2.41
CA VAL A 11 -0.09 4.09 -1.64
C VAL A 11 0.23 5.55 -1.99
N THR A 12 0.34 5.89 -3.27
CA THR A 12 0.62 7.25 -3.72
C THR A 12 -0.46 8.24 -3.30
N GLY A 13 -1.74 7.85 -3.39
CA GLY A 13 -2.87 8.69 -3.02
C GLY A 13 -2.88 9.01 -1.53
N VAL A 14 -2.65 8.01 -0.67
CA VAL A 14 -2.56 8.21 0.79
C VAL A 14 -1.31 9.01 1.15
N TYR A 15 -0.17 8.69 0.53
CA TYR A 15 1.09 9.38 0.77
C TYR A 15 0.97 10.89 0.51
N ARG A 16 0.42 11.30 -0.63
CA ARG A 16 0.29 12.73 -1.01
C ARG A 16 -0.59 13.56 -0.07
N GLY A 17 -1.39 12.93 0.80
CA GLY A 17 -2.32 13.60 1.70
C GLY A 17 -1.76 14.04 3.06
N PHE A 18 -0.47 13.82 3.35
CA PHE A 18 0.06 14.11 4.69
C PHE A 18 0.18 15.60 4.96
N ALA A 19 -0.05 16.00 6.21
CA ALA A 19 0.09 17.39 6.64
C ALA A 19 1.57 17.75 6.86
N THR A 20 2.03 18.78 6.16
CA THR A 20 3.40 19.29 6.27
C THR A 20 3.59 20.05 7.59
N PRO A 21 4.73 19.91 8.29
CA PRO A 21 5.01 20.68 9.50
C PRO A 21 4.94 22.19 9.30
N ALA A 22 4.58 22.90 10.36
CA ALA A 22 4.57 24.36 10.35
C ALA A 22 5.99 24.91 10.15
N GLY A 23 6.14 25.92 9.28
CA GLY A 23 7.44 26.50 8.96
C GLY A 23 8.17 25.82 7.80
N THR A 24 7.58 24.82 7.15
CA THR A 24 8.10 24.27 5.90
C THR A 24 7.76 25.19 4.72
N PRO A 25 8.74 25.66 3.92
CA PRO A 25 8.49 26.43 2.71
C PRO A 25 7.69 25.62 1.67
N GLY A 26 6.85 26.30 0.87
CA GLY A 26 6.03 25.66 -0.18
C GLY A 26 6.81 24.72 -1.11
N PRO A 27 7.94 25.16 -1.71
CA PRO A 27 8.73 24.29 -2.59
C PRO A 27 9.26 23.01 -1.91
N VAL A 28 9.60 23.11 -0.63
CA VAL A 28 10.05 21.96 0.19
C VAL A 28 8.89 21.01 0.48
N ALA A 29 7.71 21.57 0.74
CA ALA A 29 6.49 20.78 0.91
C ALA A 29 6.12 20.02 -0.38
N ASP A 30 6.17 20.70 -1.53
CA ASP A 30 5.86 20.10 -2.83
C ASP A 30 6.81 18.94 -3.16
N ALA A 31 8.12 19.12 -2.93
CA ALA A 31 9.12 18.07 -3.09
C ALA A 31 8.87 16.89 -2.15
N ALA A 32 8.46 17.16 -0.90
CA ALA A 32 8.15 16.12 0.07
C ALA A 32 6.88 15.33 -0.29
N HIS A 33 5.88 15.95 -0.89
CA HIS A 33 4.66 15.27 -1.35
C HIS A 33 4.87 14.40 -2.59
N GLU A 34 5.92 14.62 -3.37
CA GLU A 34 6.17 13.82 -4.57
C GLU A 34 6.70 12.42 -4.24
N SER A 35 7.58 12.29 -3.24
CA SER A 35 8.09 11.00 -2.79
C SER A 35 8.77 11.08 -1.43
N LEU A 36 8.92 9.93 -0.76
CA LEU A 36 9.66 9.84 0.51
C LEU A 36 11.15 10.22 0.32
N GLY A 37 11.75 9.85 -0.82
CA GLY A 37 13.11 10.26 -1.16
C GLY A 37 13.24 11.78 -1.28
N GLY A 38 12.28 12.41 -1.99
CA GLY A 38 12.19 13.87 -2.08
C GLY A 38 11.99 14.55 -0.72
N ALA A 39 11.22 13.94 0.19
CA ALA A 39 11.06 14.44 1.55
C ALA A 39 12.36 14.40 2.35
N VAL A 40 13.13 13.30 2.25
CA VAL A 40 14.43 13.17 2.92
C VAL A 40 15.45 14.16 2.37
N GLU A 41 15.47 14.33 1.04
CA GLU A 41 16.37 15.29 0.40
C GLU A 41 16.02 16.73 0.75
N ALA A 42 14.75 17.12 0.62
CA ALA A 42 14.30 18.48 0.95
C ALA A 42 14.41 18.80 2.45
N ALA A 43 14.33 17.80 3.33
CA ALA A 43 14.57 17.97 4.76
C ALA A 43 16.01 18.36 5.11
N SER A 44 16.98 18.08 4.23
CA SER A 44 18.38 18.49 4.43
C SER A 44 18.59 20.00 4.32
N GLU A 45 17.67 20.70 3.66
CA GLU A 45 17.68 22.16 3.49
C GLU A 45 17.01 22.91 4.66
N LEU A 46 16.43 22.17 5.61
CA LEU A 46 15.69 22.73 6.74
C LEU A 46 16.51 22.73 8.04
N PRO A 47 16.13 23.57 9.03
CA PRO A 47 16.61 23.40 10.40
C PRO A 47 16.35 21.97 10.89
N ALA A 48 17.33 21.41 11.61
CA ALA A 48 17.34 19.98 11.97
C ALA A 48 16.04 19.46 12.60
N ARG A 49 15.38 20.28 13.44
CA ARG A 49 14.10 19.91 14.05
C ARG A 49 12.97 19.81 13.02
N THR A 50 12.80 20.82 12.18
CA THR A 50 11.74 20.85 11.16
C THR A 50 11.97 19.79 10.09
N GLY A 51 13.23 19.57 9.68
CA GLY A 51 13.59 18.48 8.77
C GLY A 51 13.25 17.10 9.35
N ALA A 52 13.57 16.85 10.62
CA ALA A 52 13.20 15.59 11.29
C ALA A 52 11.67 15.40 11.39
N GLU A 53 10.92 16.47 11.69
CA GLU A 53 9.46 16.44 11.73
C GLU A 53 8.86 16.15 10.35
N LEU A 54 9.42 16.72 9.29
CA LEU A 54 9.00 16.49 7.90
C LEU A 54 9.23 15.04 7.47
N VAL A 55 10.43 14.49 7.70
CA VAL A 55 10.76 13.10 7.38
C VAL A 55 9.87 12.14 8.17
N ALA A 56 9.64 12.40 9.45
CA ALA A 56 8.76 11.57 10.26
C ALA A 56 7.31 11.60 9.75
N ALA A 57 6.81 12.76 9.28
CA ALA A 57 5.49 12.85 8.68
C ALA A 57 5.39 12.06 7.38
N ALA A 58 6.36 12.21 6.48
CA ALA A 58 6.42 11.47 5.22
C ALA A 58 6.53 9.94 5.44
N GLN A 59 7.36 9.49 6.38
CA GLN A 59 7.48 8.06 6.72
C GLN A 59 6.17 7.47 7.24
N ARG A 60 5.47 8.19 8.14
CA ARG A 60 4.15 7.76 8.64
C ARG A 60 3.16 7.64 7.49
N ALA A 61 3.08 8.65 6.63
CA ALA A 61 2.17 8.64 5.48
C ALA A 61 2.46 7.49 4.50
N PHE A 62 3.73 7.16 4.28
CA PHE A 62 4.12 6.03 3.46
C PHE A 62 3.66 4.69 4.06
N VAL A 63 3.89 4.50 5.36
CA VAL A 63 3.45 3.29 6.07
C VAL A 63 1.92 3.18 6.10
N ASP A 64 1.21 4.29 6.31
CA ASP A 64 -0.25 4.34 6.27
C ASP A 64 -0.78 3.98 4.87
N GLY A 65 -0.14 4.49 3.81
CA GLY A 65 -0.45 4.10 2.44
C GLY A 65 -0.24 2.61 2.19
N LEU A 66 0.86 2.05 2.69
CA LEU A 66 1.16 0.63 2.57
C LEU A 66 0.15 -0.23 3.34
N HIS A 67 -0.17 0.12 4.59
CA HIS A 67 -1.20 -0.57 5.38
C HIS A 67 -2.57 -0.54 4.70
N THR A 68 -2.94 0.60 4.13
CA THR A 68 -4.21 0.75 3.40
C THR A 68 -4.23 -0.16 2.17
N ALA A 69 -3.17 -0.14 1.35
CA ALA A 69 -3.06 -0.98 0.17
C ALA A 69 -3.07 -2.48 0.53
N SER A 70 -2.32 -2.89 1.55
CA SER A 70 -2.31 -4.27 2.05
C SER A 70 -3.68 -4.72 2.55
N SER A 71 -4.40 -3.85 3.26
CA SER A 71 -5.76 -4.14 3.75
C SER A 71 -6.75 -4.37 2.61
N VAL A 72 -6.69 -3.54 1.56
CA VAL A 72 -7.50 -3.72 0.35
C VAL A 72 -7.14 -5.03 -0.36
N GLY A 73 -5.85 -5.32 -0.52
CA GLY A 73 -5.39 -6.58 -1.11
C GLY A 73 -5.88 -7.81 -0.33
N ALA A 74 -5.78 -7.76 1.00
CA ALA A 74 -6.28 -8.82 1.87
C ALA A 74 -7.78 -9.03 1.72
N LEU A 75 -8.58 -7.95 1.66
CA LEU A 75 -10.02 -8.04 1.45
C LEU A 75 -10.38 -8.72 0.12
N VAL A 76 -9.66 -8.37 -0.96
CA VAL A 76 -9.84 -9.00 -2.28
C VAL A 76 -9.52 -10.50 -2.23
N LEU A 77 -8.44 -10.89 -1.56
CA LEU A 77 -8.07 -12.30 -1.40
C LEU A 77 -9.11 -13.07 -0.59
N VAL A 78 -9.60 -12.49 0.51
CA VAL A 78 -10.68 -13.09 1.32
C VAL A 78 -11.94 -13.27 0.50
N ALA A 79 -12.35 -12.25 -0.27
CA ALA A 79 -13.52 -12.35 -1.14
C ALA A 79 -13.36 -13.45 -2.20
N THR A 80 -12.17 -13.56 -2.80
CA THR A 80 -11.85 -14.61 -3.77
C THR A 80 -11.88 -16.00 -3.14
N ALA A 81 -11.31 -16.16 -1.95
CA ALA A 81 -11.31 -17.42 -1.21
C ALA A 81 -12.74 -17.86 -0.84
N VAL A 82 -13.57 -16.92 -0.38
CA VAL A 82 -14.98 -17.16 -0.09
C VAL A 82 -15.72 -17.59 -1.36
N ALA A 83 -15.55 -16.88 -2.47
CA ALA A 83 -16.17 -17.26 -3.75
C ALA A 83 -15.75 -18.67 -4.21
N ALA A 84 -14.46 -18.99 -4.12
CA ALA A 84 -13.94 -20.32 -4.44
C ALA A 84 -14.56 -21.40 -3.54
N TRP A 85 -14.65 -21.16 -2.23
CA TRP A 85 -15.32 -22.06 -1.29
C TRP A 85 -16.78 -22.31 -1.67
N PHE A 86 -17.53 -21.24 -1.99
CA PHE A 86 -18.94 -21.35 -2.40
C PHE A 86 -19.13 -22.12 -3.72
N LEU A 87 -18.17 -22.04 -4.64
CA LEU A 87 -18.20 -22.76 -5.92
C LEU A 87 -17.81 -24.23 -5.74
N LEU A 88 -16.79 -24.50 -4.92
CA LEU A 88 -16.25 -25.85 -4.70
C LEU A 88 -17.07 -26.69 -3.73
N ARG A 89 -17.79 -26.09 -2.77
CA ARG A 89 -18.60 -26.83 -1.78
C ARG A 89 -19.67 -27.74 -2.39
N GLY A 90 -20.06 -27.50 -3.65
CA GLY A 90 -21.05 -28.30 -4.39
C GLY A 90 -20.44 -29.30 -5.38
N GLN A 91 -19.12 -29.25 -5.58
CA GLN A 91 -18.41 -30.18 -6.45
C GLN A 91 -18.05 -31.41 -5.60
N ARG A 92 -18.75 -32.53 -5.78
CA ARG A 92 -18.25 -33.82 -5.28
C ARG A 92 -16.92 -34.06 -5.98
N LEU A 93 -15.85 -34.21 -5.21
CA LEU A 93 -14.58 -34.73 -5.71
C LEU A 93 -14.92 -36.08 -6.35
N GLU A 94 -15.00 -36.15 -7.68
CA GLU A 94 -15.12 -37.42 -8.38
C GLU A 94 -13.88 -38.22 -8.00
N GLY A 95 -14.10 -39.19 -7.11
CA GLY A 95 -13.06 -39.97 -6.48
C GLY A 95 -12.15 -40.52 -7.56
N GLY A 96 -10.85 -40.25 -7.42
CA GLY A 96 -9.82 -40.75 -8.32
C GLY A 96 -10.13 -42.20 -8.64
N ALA A 97 -10.52 -42.43 -9.89
CA ALA A 97 -10.88 -43.74 -10.37
C ALA A 97 -9.64 -44.62 -10.14
N ALA A 98 -9.73 -45.45 -9.11
CA ALA A 98 -8.86 -46.58 -8.91
C ALA A 98 -9.10 -47.53 -10.09
N THR A 99 -8.49 -47.25 -11.24
CA THR A 99 -8.34 -48.22 -12.30
C THR A 99 -7.24 -49.19 -11.86
N ALA A 100 -7.61 -50.10 -10.96
CA ALA A 100 -6.90 -51.35 -10.78
C ALA A 100 -7.10 -52.15 -12.08
N HIS A 101 -6.05 -52.27 -12.91
CA HIS A 101 -6.01 -53.23 -14.01
C HIS A 101 -5.34 -54.52 -13.50
N PRO A 102 -5.91 -55.71 -13.83
CA PRO A 102 -5.51 -57.02 -13.32
C PRO A 102 -4.22 -57.55 -13.94
#